data_AF-A0A101K231-F1
#
_entry.id   AF-A0A101K231-F1
#
_cell.length_a   1.000
_cell.length_b   1.000
_cell.length_c   1.000
_cell.angle_alpha   90.00
_cell.angle_beta   90.00
_cell.angle_gamma   90.00
#
_symmetry.space_group_name_H-M   'P 1'
#
loop_
_entity.id
_entity.type
_entity.pdbx_description
1 polymer ?
#
loop_
_entity_poly.entity_id
_entity_poly.type
_entity_poly.pdbx_seq_one_letter_code
_entity_poly.pdbx_strand_id
1 'polypeptide(L)'
;MAKSKAADPKGRQPEALATFAASARNDGRKPKEIGLEATKATAPLKTSPALKQDAATKVLREGVLGRNQGAEEAIDKLPDRTRRR
;
A
#
# COMPACT_ATOMS: atom_id res chain seq x y z
N MET A 1 -23.96 -14.17 32.43
CA MET A 1 -23.18 -14.82 31.35
C MET A 1 -23.95 -14.71 30.04
N ALA A 2 -23.82 -13.59 29.31
CA ALA A 2 -24.47 -13.44 28.00
C ALA A 2 -23.49 -13.90 26.91
N LYS A 3 -23.85 -14.97 26.19
CA LYS A 3 -23.06 -15.56 25.10
C LYS A 3 -23.11 -14.62 23.89
N SER A 4 -21.97 -14.07 23.47
CA SER A 4 -21.85 -13.26 22.26
C SER A 4 -22.04 -14.14 21.01
N LYS A 5 -23.12 -13.88 20.28
CA LYS A 5 -23.48 -14.54 19.02
C LYS A 5 -22.45 -14.20 17.94
N ALA A 6 -21.82 -15.23 17.36
CA ALA A 6 -20.90 -15.09 16.23
C ALA A 6 -21.60 -14.48 15.01
N ALA A 7 -20.93 -13.55 14.34
CA ALA A 7 -21.44 -12.88 13.14
C ALA A 7 -21.13 -13.72 11.88
N ASP A 8 -22.16 -14.00 11.07
CA ASP A 8 -22.07 -14.60 9.73
C ASP A 8 -21.35 -13.68 8.71
N PRO A 9 -20.80 -14.20 7.59
CA PRO A 9 -19.45 -13.86 7.11
C PRO A 9 -19.45 -13.07 5.79
N LYS A 10 -20.61 -12.66 5.27
CA LYS A 10 -20.71 -11.97 3.97
C LYS A 10 -21.07 -10.49 4.16
N GLY A 11 -20.04 -9.65 4.19
CA GLY A 11 -20.20 -8.19 4.05
C GLY A 11 -20.09 -7.35 5.33
N ARG A 12 -19.79 -7.96 6.48
CA ARG A 12 -19.42 -7.21 7.68
C ARG A 12 -17.90 -7.03 7.66
N GLN A 13 -17.43 -5.79 7.85
CA GLN A 13 -16.02 -5.49 8.13
C GLN A 13 -15.86 -5.46 9.66
N PRO A 14 -15.69 -6.62 10.33
CA PRO A 14 -15.58 -6.67 11.78
C PRO A 14 -14.43 -5.82 12.29
N GLU A 15 -13.37 -5.63 11.50
CA GLU A 15 -12.22 -4.78 11.84
C GLU A 15 -12.59 -3.29 11.81
N ALA A 16 -13.45 -2.87 10.88
CA ALA A 16 -13.91 -1.48 10.82
C ALA A 16 -14.77 -1.13 12.04
N LEU A 17 -15.64 -2.07 12.46
CA LEU A 17 -16.45 -1.91 13.67
C LEU A 17 -15.60 -1.92 14.94
N ALA A 18 -14.60 -2.81 15.04
CA ALA A 18 -13.66 -2.86 16.15
C ALA A 18 -12.83 -1.56 16.23
N THR A 19 -12.37 -1.06 15.07
CA THR A 19 -11.66 0.22 14.96
C THR A 19 -12.53 1.39 15.43
N PHE A 20 -13.78 1.45 14.97
CA PHE A 20 -14.72 2.50 15.36
C PHE A 20 -14.97 2.51 16.87
N ALA A 21 -15.29 1.35 17.45
CA ALA A 21 -15.56 1.21 18.88
C ALA A 21 -14.35 1.59 19.75
N ALA A 22 -13.15 1.25 19.30
CA ALA A 22 -11.92 1.56 20.02
C ALA A 22 -11.53 3.05 19.91
N SER A 23 -11.66 3.66 18.72
CA SER A 23 -11.42 5.09 18.53
C SER A 23 -12.40 5.95 19.34
N ALA A 24 -13.68 5.55 19.42
CA ALA A 24 -14.68 6.25 20.21
C ALA A 24 -14.33 6.32 21.71
N ARG A 25 -13.55 5.36 22.22
CA ARG A 25 -13.09 5.30 23.61
C ARG A 25 -11.73 5.98 23.83
N ASN A 26 -11.08 6.46 22.77
CA ASN A 26 -9.72 7.01 22.79
C ASN A 26 -9.65 8.37 22.09
N ASP A 27 -10.55 9.30 22.46
CA ASP A 27 -10.61 10.67 21.91
C ASP A 27 -10.64 10.74 20.37
N GLY A 28 -11.29 9.77 19.73
CA GLY A 28 -11.36 9.67 18.27
C GLY A 28 -10.08 9.16 17.60
N ARG A 29 -9.05 8.80 18.37
CA ARG A 29 -7.78 8.27 17.85
C ARG A 29 -7.79 6.75 17.83
N LYS A 30 -7.48 6.19 16.67
CA LYS A 30 -7.31 4.74 16.52
C LYS A 30 -6.11 4.24 17.32
N PRO A 31 -6.27 3.25 18.22
CA PRO A 31 -5.15 2.59 18.89
C PRO A 31 -4.21 1.90 17.90
N LYS A 32 -2.90 1.87 18.21
CA LYS A 32 -1.88 1.33 17.31
C LYS A 32 -2.01 -0.18 17.10
N GLU A 33 -2.57 -0.88 18.08
CA GLU A 33 -2.71 -2.35 18.05
C GLU A 33 -3.89 -2.81 17.17
N ILE A 34 -4.72 -1.88 16.69
CA ILE A 34 -5.90 -2.22 15.89
C ILE A 34 -5.62 -1.95 14.41
N GLY A 35 -5.81 -2.95 13.56
CA GLY A 35 -5.62 -2.88 12.12
C GLY A 35 -4.48 -3.75 11.62
N LEU A 36 -4.29 -3.75 10.30
CA LEU A 36 -3.24 -4.53 9.65
C LEU A 36 -1.99 -3.67 9.48
N GLU A 37 -0.85 -4.19 9.93
CA GLU A 37 0.46 -3.66 9.56
C GLU A 37 0.95 -4.32 8.28
N ALA A 38 1.74 -3.59 7.51
CA ALA A 38 2.33 -4.13 6.30
C ALA A 38 3.39 -5.19 6.66
N THR A 39 3.25 -6.39 6.10
CA THR A 39 4.26 -7.45 6.25
C THR A 39 5.42 -7.19 5.29
N LYS A 40 6.53 -7.93 5.40
CA LYS A 40 7.63 -7.83 4.42
C LYS A 40 7.16 -8.01 2.97
N ALA A 41 6.12 -8.82 2.76
CA ALA A 41 5.55 -9.08 1.44
C ALA A 41 4.76 -7.89 0.89
N THR A 42 4.12 -7.08 1.73
CA THR A 42 3.25 -5.97 1.30
C THR A 42 3.81 -4.58 1.61
N ALA A 43 4.83 -4.48 2.46
CA ALA A 43 5.47 -3.22 2.83
C ALA A 43 5.99 -2.46 1.60
N PRO A 44 6.02 -1.13 1.60
CA PRO A 44 6.62 -0.41 0.49
C PRO A 44 8.11 -0.76 0.34
N LEU A 45 8.56 -0.94 -0.90
CA LEU A 45 9.99 -1.03 -1.19
C LEU A 45 10.63 0.36 -1.01
N LYS A 46 11.75 0.41 -0.30
CA LYS A 46 12.49 1.66 -0.08
C LYS A 46 13.09 2.15 -1.40
N THR A 47 12.75 3.38 -1.80
CA THR A 47 13.37 4.08 -2.94
C THR A 47 13.19 5.58 -2.78
N SER A 48 13.91 6.38 -3.57
CA SER A 48 13.76 7.83 -3.56
C SER A 48 12.57 8.27 -4.43
N PRO A 49 11.79 9.28 -4.00
CA PRO A 49 10.75 9.88 -4.84
C PRO A 49 11.30 10.45 -6.15
N ALA A 50 12.51 11.02 -6.13
CA ALA A 50 13.16 11.59 -7.30
C ALA A 50 13.42 10.54 -8.40
N LEU A 51 13.86 9.33 -8.04
CA LEU A 51 14.08 8.25 -9.00
C LEU A 51 12.76 7.79 -9.64
N LYS A 52 11.66 7.73 -8.87
CA LYS A 52 10.33 7.42 -9.43
C LYS A 52 9.89 8.48 -10.42
N GLN A 53 10.10 9.75 -10.07
CA GLN A 53 9.71 10.87 -10.91
C GLN A 53 10.49 10.89 -12.24
N ASP A 54 11.80 10.64 -12.20
CA ASP A 54 12.64 10.56 -13.40
C ASP A 54 12.18 9.44 -14.33
N ALA A 55 12.00 8.21 -13.80
CA ALA A 55 11.52 7.08 -14.58
C ALA A 55 10.14 7.35 -15.20
N ALA A 56 9.18 7.87 -14.42
CA ALA A 56 7.85 8.20 -14.93
C ALA A 56 7.90 9.28 -16.02
N THR A 57 8.74 10.30 -15.84
CA THR A 57 8.91 11.37 -16.84
C THR A 57 9.43 10.82 -18.16
N LYS A 58 10.40 9.90 -18.12
CA LYS A 58 10.95 9.26 -19.32
C LYS A 58 9.91 8.40 -20.02
N VAL A 59 9.19 7.54 -19.30
CA VAL A 59 8.09 6.73 -19.87
C VAL A 59 7.07 7.61 -20.61
N LEU A 60 6.63 8.69 -19.96
CA LEU A 60 5.65 9.60 -20.55
C LEU A 60 6.21 10.32 -21.78
N ARG A 61 7.47 10.77 -21.73
CA ARG A 61 8.12 11.41 -22.88
C ARG A 61 8.33 10.46 -24.05
N GLU A 62 8.73 9.21 -23.81
CA GLU A 62 8.86 8.21 -24.87
C GLU A 62 7.53 7.92 -25.55
N GLY A 63 6.47 7.73 -24.77
CA GLY A 63 5.14 7.49 -25.31
C GLY A 63 4.63 8.63 -26.19
N VAL A 64 4.99 9.88 -25.87
CA VAL A 64 4.64 11.06 -26.68
C VAL A 64 5.54 11.22 -27.90
N LEU A 65 6.85 11.04 -27.75
CA LEU A 65 7.83 11.32 -28.81
C LEU A 65 8.05 10.15 -29.77
N GLY A 66 7.61 8.93 -29.41
CA GLY A 66 7.81 7.73 -30.21
C GLY A 66 9.28 7.34 -30.40
N ARG A 67 10.17 7.82 -29.51
CA ARG A 67 11.61 7.55 -29.56
C ARG A 67 12.13 7.26 -28.17
N ASN A 68 13.22 6.48 -28.09
CA ASN A 68 13.88 6.13 -26.84
C ASN A 68 14.37 7.39 -26.09
N GLN A 69 14.08 7.48 -24.79
CA GLN A 69 14.50 8.48 -23.81
C GLN A 69 15.12 7.84 -22.54
N GLY A 70 15.39 6.54 -22.59
CA GLY A 70 16.01 5.75 -21.53
C GLY A 70 15.04 5.36 -20.41
N ALA A 71 13.76 5.14 -20.73
CA ALA A 71 12.74 4.78 -19.75
C ALA A 71 13.00 3.39 -19.16
N GLU A 72 13.37 2.41 -19.97
CA GLU A 72 13.67 1.05 -19.52
C GLU A 72 14.82 1.04 -18.50
N GLU A 73 15.93 1.72 -18.79
CA GLU A 73 17.08 1.80 -17.88
C GLU A 73 16.74 2.58 -16.60
N ALA A 74 15.83 3.54 -16.68
CA ALA A 74 15.36 4.26 -15.49
C ALA A 74 14.45 3.38 -14.62
N ILE A 75 13.59 2.57 -15.22
CA ILE A 75 12.76 1.57 -14.53
C ILE A 75 13.64 0.50 -13.89
N ASP A 76 14.68 0.04 -14.59
CA ASP A 76 15.59 -0.98 -14.07
C ASP A 76 16.36 -0.55 -12.83
N LYS A 77 16.59 0.75 -12.65
CA LYS A 77 17.21 1.27 -11.42
C LYS A 77 16.27 1.28 -10.22
N LEU A 78 14.96 1.18 -10.43
CA LEU A 78 13.98 1.13 -9.35
C LEU A 78 13.93 -0.27 -8.71
N PRO A 79 13.65 -0.37 -7.41
CA PRO A 79 13.46 -1.67 -6.79
C PRO A 79 12.15 -2.30 -7.24
N ASP A 80 12.19 -3.59 -7.53
CA ASP A 80 11.10 -4.34 -8.13
C ASP A 80 10.97 -5.71 -7.44
N ARG A 81 9.75 -6.08 -7.05
CA ARG A 81 9.45 -7.37 -6.41
C ARG A 81 9.39 -8.54 -7.39
N THR A 82 9.19 -8.24 -8.67
CA THR A 82 8.88 -9.22 -9.71
C THR A 82 10.11 -9.67 -10.50
N ARG A 83 11.20 -8.90 -10.44
CA ARG A 83 12.49 -9.30 -11.02
C ARG A 83 13.05 -10.49 -10.25
N ARG A 84 13.08 -11.64 -10.93
CA ARG A 84 13.84 -12.81 -10.48
C ARG A 84 15.33 -12.49 -10.65
N ARG A 85 16.12 -12.75 -9.60
CA ARG A 85 17.58 -12.77 -9.68
C ARG A 85 18.06 -14.00 -10.42
#